data_AF-F8LA28-F1
#
_entry.id   AF-F8LA28-F1
#
_cell.length_a   1.000
_cell.length_b   1.000
_cell.length_c   1.000
_cell.angle_alpha   90.00
_cell.angle_beta   90.00
_cell.angle_gamma   90.00
#
_symmetry.space_group_name_H-M   'P 1'
#
loop_
_entity.id
_entity.type
_entity.pdbx_description
1 polymer ?
#
loop_
_entity_poly.entity_id
_entity_poly.type
_entity_poly.pdbx_seq_one_letter_code
_entity_poly.pdbx_strand_id
1 'polypeptide(L)'
;MSLLSASEKSDYFAKLTPQEAKDIQYIVTTLGNTSAIGLLFKKKSLEQAGARIDDVHPLRFFGYVMTNPQLKASFDKIKGVAWSRFKEGMAGSLEKADSRDHLNAEVIDDFSSESHLDRSKVQAYVDRKQWEALIDFMRR
;
A
#
# COMPACT_ATOMS: atom_id res chain seq x y z
N MET A 1 -16.10 23.96 -16.76
CA MET A 1 -16.94 22.75 -16.64
C MET A 1 -16.30 21.87 -15.59
N SER A 2 -16.94 21.80 -14.42
CA SER A 2 -16.48 20.99 -13.29
C SER A 2 -16.95 19.56 -13.53
N LEU A 3 -16.02 18.66 -13.86
CA LEU A 3 -16.28 17.23 -14.08
C LEU A 3 -15.22 16.41 -13.37
N LEU A 4 -15.15 16.54 -12.05
CA LEU A 4 -14.63 15.51 -11.17
C LEU A 4 -15.53 15.53 -9.93
N SER A 5 -16.62 14.76 -9.99
CA SER A 5 -17.27 14.27 -8.79
C SER A 5 -16.18 13.61 -7.95
N ALA A 6 -15.99 14.09 -6.73
CA ALA A 6 -15.04 13.54 -5.77
C ALA A 6 -15.13 12.01 -5.75
N SER A 7 -14.00 11.31 -5.94
CA SER A 7 -13.94 9.93 -5.48
C SER A 7 -13.77 9.98 -3.97
N GLU A 8 -14.89 9.98 -3.26
CA GLU A 8 -15.01 9.94 -1.78
C GLU A 8 -14.57 8.60 -1.17
N LYS A 9 -14.08 7.62 -1.95
CA LYS A 9 -13.66 6.32 -1.42
C LYS A 9 -12.15 6.17 -1.47
N SER A 10 -11.48 6.62 -0.41
CA SER A 10 -10.33 5.89 0.14
C SER A 10 -10.61 5.65 1.62
N ASP A 11 -11.78 5.10 1.91
CA ASP A 11 -12.18 4.76 3.27
C ASP A 11 -11.30 3.61 3.77
N TYR A 12 -10.58 3.85 4.86
CA TYR A 12 -9.74 2.85 5.49
C TYR A 12 -10.53 1.64 6.00
N PHE A 13 -11.74 1.88 6.53
CA PHE A 13 -12.58 0.83 7.13
C PHE A 13 -13.38 0.05 6.07
N ALA A 14 -13.34 0.48 4.81
CA ALA A 14 -13.90 -0.29 3.71
C ALA A 14 -13.15 -1.63 3.56
N LYS A 15 -13.90 -2.72 3.60
CA LYS A 15 -13.34 -4.06 3.34
C LYS A 15 -12.90 -4.15 1.89
N LEU A 16 -11.75 -4.80 1.69
CA LEU A 16 -11.30 -5.14 0.34
C LEU A 16 -12.33 -6.03 -0.35
N THR A 17 -12.66 -5.69 -1.59
CA THR A 17 -13.43 -6.61 -2.43
C THR A 17 -12.58 -7.84 -2.78
N PRO A 18 -13.21 -8.98 -3.14
CA PRO A 18 -12.46 -10.16 -3.60
C PRO A 18 -11.55 -9.88 -4.80
N GLN A 19 -11.89 -8.88 -5.63
CA GLN A 19 -11.08 -8.50 -6.79
C GLN A 19 -9.87 -7.66 -6.36
N GLU A 20 -10.05 -6.66 -5.49
CA GLU A 20 -8.93 -5.88 -4.93
C GLU A 20 -7.92 -6.79 -4.21
N ALA A 21 -8.39 -7.72 -3.38
CA ALA A 21 -7.53 -8.66 -2.68
C ALA A 21 -6.68 -9.50 -3.65
N LYS A 22 -7.27 -9.97 -4.76
CA LYS A 22 -6.56 -10.70 -5.82
C LYS A 22 -5.54 -9.82 -6.53
N ASP A 23 -5.87 -8.55 -6.79
CA ASP A 23 -4.96 -7.61 -7.44
C ASP A 23 -3.77 -7.25 -6.55
N ILE A 24 -4.00 -7.01 -5.25
CA ILE A 24 -2.93 -6.81 -4.26
C ILE A 24 -2.03 -8.05 -4.19
N GLN A 25 -2.61 -9.24 -4.07
CA GLN A 25 -1.86 -10.49 -4.07
C GLN A 25 -1.03 -10.62 -5.34
N TYR A 26 -1.60 -10.37 -6.53
CA TYR A 26 -0.90 -10.42 -7.79
C TYR A 26 0.28 -9.45 -7.85
N ILE A 27 0.08 -8.19 -7.46
CA ILE A 27 1.12 -7.15 -7.48
C ILE A 27 2.28 -7.55 -6.56
N VAL A 28 2.00 -7.81 -5.28
CA VAL A 28 3.05 -8.06 -4.28
C VAL A 28 3.82 -9.35 -4.57
N THR A 29 3.11 -10.42 -4.95
CA THR A 29 3.78 -11.69 -5.28
C THR A 29 4.60 -11.58 -6.57
N THR A 30 4.10 -10.86 -7.57
CA THR A 30 4.83 -10.66 -8.84
C THR A 30 6.09 -9.83 -8.61
N LEU A 31 5.99 -8.70 -7.91
CA LEU A 31 7.13 -7.84 -7.59
C LEU A 31 8.18 -8.55 -6.72
N GLY A 32 7.75 -9.41 -5.80
CA GLY A 32 8.63 -10.11 -4.87
C GLY A 32 9.32 -11.35 -5.45
N ASN A 33 8.67 -12.05 -6.38
CA ASN A 33 9.11 -13.38 -6.83
C ASN A 33 9.48 -13.46 -8.32
N THR A 34 9.39 -12.35 -9.08
CA THR A 34 9.74 -12.32 -10.52
C THR A 34 11.06 -11.60 -10.75
N SER A 35 11.89 -12.12 -11.68
CA SER A 35 13.11 -11.45 -12.11
C SER A 35 12.83 -10.13 -12.82
N ALA A 36 13.82 -9.23 -12.88
CA ALA A 36 13.67 -7.92 -13.53
C ALA A 36 13.20 -8.03 -15.00
N ILE A 37 13.75 -8.99 -15.76
CA ILE A 37 13.32 -9.26 -17.14
C ILE A 37 11.87 -9.75 -17.18
N GLY A 38 11.49 -10.66 -16.27
CA GLY A 38 10.11 -11.14 -16.17
C GLY A 38 9.11 -10.03 -15.83
N LEU A 39 9.53 -9.03 -15.03
CA LEU A 39 8.69 -7.87 -14.71
C LEU A 39 8.41 -7.00 -15.94
N LEU A 40 9.34 -6.88 -16.89
CA LEU A 40 9.10 -6.15 -18.14
C LEU A 40 7.93 -6.76 -18.92
N PHE A 41 7.86 -8.08 -19.00
CA PHE A 41 6.75 -8.79 -19.66
C PHE A 41 5.42 -8.67 -18.90
N LYS A 42 5.46 -8.43 -17.59
CA LYS A 42 4.28 -8.26 -16.73
C LYS A 42 3.91 -6.79 -16.48
N LYS A 43 4.64 -5.83 -17.07
CA LYS A 43 4.45 -4.40 -16.82
C LYS A 43 3.01 -3.96 -17.02
N LYS A 44 2.43 -4.27 -18.18
CA LYS A 44 1.05 -3.87 -18.52
C LYS A 44 0.02 -4.46 -17.56
N SER A 45 0.16 -5.73 -17.19
CA SER A 45 -0.79 -6.37 -16.26
C SER A 45 -0.64 -5.87 -14.83
N LEU A 46 0.58 -5.51 -14.41
CA LEU A 46 0.83 -4.84 -13.13
C LEU A 46 0.20 -3.44 -13.08
N GLU A 47 0.35 -2.66 -14.15
CA GLU A 47 -0.29 -1.34 -14.27
C GLU A 47 -1.82 -1.45 -14.23
N GLN A 48 -2.38 -2.43 -14.93
CA GLN A 48 -3.82 -2.69 -14.90
C GLN A 48 -4.32 -3.14 -13.53
N ALA A 49 -3.55 -3.97 -12.81
CA ALA A 49 -3.88 -4.36 -11.44
C ALA A 49 -3.81 -3.16 -10.49
N GLY A 50 -2.77 -2.32 -10.61
CA GLY A 50 -2.62 -1.09 -9.84
C GLY A 50 -3.79 -0.12 -10.06
N ALA A 51 -4.21 0.07 -11.30
CA ALA A 51 -5.35 0.93 -11.64
C ALA A 51 -6.69 0.44 -11.05
N ARG A 52 -6.84 -0.87 -10.83
CA ARG A 52 -8.05 -1.44 -10.19
C ARG A 52 -8.07 -1.29 -8.68
N ILE A 53 -6.96 -0.90 -8.06
CA ILE A 53 -6.84 -0.70 -6.61
C ILE A 53 -6.42 0.74 -6.26
N ASP A 54 -6.52 1.68 -7.21
CA ASP A 54 -6.11 3.09 -7.00
C ASP A 54 -6.98 3.82 -5.96
N ASP A 55 -8.18 3.31 -5.70
CA ASP A 55 -9.11 3.77 -4.68
C ASP A 55 -8.95 3.08 -3.32
N VAL A 56 -8.15 2.00 -3.24
CA VAL A 56 -7.88 1.31 -1.98
C VAL A 56 -7.04 2.21 -1.07
N HIS A 57 -7.51 2.41 0.17
CA HIS A 57 -6.74 3.16 1.15
C HIS A 57 -5.35 2.52 1.38
N PRO A 58 -4.25 3.28 1.36
CA PRO A 58 -2.90 2.72 1.42
C PRO A 58 -2.63 1.92 2.70
N LEU A 59 -3.16 2.31 3.86
CA LEU A 59 -3.03 1.51 5.08
C LEU A 59 -3.86 0.23 5.05
N ARG A 60 -4.97 0.18 4.30
CA ARG A 60 -5.74 -1.06 4.11
C ARG A 60 -4.99 -2.03 3.21
N PHE A 61 -4.34 -1.52 2.16
CA PHE A 61 -3.39 -2.30 1.34
C PHE A 61 -2.30 -2.93 2.22
N PHE A 62 -1.63 -2.12 3.04
CA PHE A 62 -0.54 -2.61 3.89
C PHE A 62 -1.03 -3.57 4.98
N GLY A 63 -2.18 -3.31 5.61
CA GLY A 63 -2.79 -4.20 6.60
C GLY A 63 -3.05 -5.59 6.02
N TYR A 64 -3.60 -5.68 4.82
CA TYR A 64 -3.82 -6.96 4.13
C TYR A 64 -2.50 -7.69 3.81
N VAL A 65 -1.45 -6.96 3.41
CA VAL A 65 -0.14 -7.55 3.13
C VAL A 65 0.52 -8.07 4.40
N MET A 66 0.47 -7.33 5.50
CA MET A 66 1.14 -7.69 6.75
C MET A 66 0.45 -8.81 7.51
N THR A 67 -0.88 -8.89 7.45
CA THR A 67 -1.67 -9.96 8.08
C THR A 67 -1.65 -11.28 7.29
N ASN A 68 -1.13 -11.28 6.06
CA ASN A 68 -0.96 -12.48 5.25
C ASN A 68 0.53 -12.88 5.17
N PRO A 69 0.96 -13.97 5.84
CA PRO A 69 2.37 -14.37 5.89
C PRO A 69 3.03 -14.59 4.53
N GLN A 70 2.28 -15.11 3.54
CA GLN A 70 2.82 -15.35 2.20
C GLN A 70 3.03 -14.05 1.42
N LEU A 71 2.14 -13.07 1.60
CA LEU A 71 2.28 -11.75 1.01
C LEU A 71 3.39 -10.97 1.69
N LYS A 72 3.48 -10.97 3.02
CA LYS A 72 4.59 -10.38 3.77
C LYS A 72 5.93 -10.93 3.30
N ALA A 73 6.07 -12.25 3.17
CA ALA A 73 7.30 -12.87 2.66
C ALA A 73 7.63 -12.47 1.21
N SER A 74 6.63 -12.17 0.39
CA SER A 74 6.85 -11.66 -0.98
C SER A 74 7.22 -10.17 -0.97
N PHE A 75 6.56 -9.38 -0.13
CA PHE A 75 6.86 -7.97 0.10
C PHE A 75 8.32 -7.75 0.52
N ASP A 76 8.82 -8.59 1.43
CA ASP A 76 10.21 -8.54 1.92
C ASP A 76 11.26 -8.87 0.83
N LYS A 77 10.84 -9.55 -0.24
CA LYS A 77 11.71 -9.91 -1.37
C LYS A 77 11.74 -8.85 -2.47
N ILE A 78 10.86 -7.85 -2.46
CA ILE A 78 10.86 -6.78 -3.47
C ILE A 78 12.16 -5.98 -3.35
N LYS A 79 12.93 -5.89 -4.44
CA LYS A 79 14.28 -5.29 -4.45
C LYS A 79 14.55 -4.45 -5.70
N GLY A 80 15.63 -3.66 -5.65
CA GLY A 80 16.15 -2.89 -6.77
C GLY A 80 15.18 -1.82 -7.30
N VAL A 81 15.09 -1.71 -8.63
CA VAL A 81 14.22 -0.72 -9.29
C VAL A 81 12.75 -0.95 -8.97
N ALA A 82 12.32 -2.22 -8.87
CA ALA A 82 10.94 -2.55 -8.52
C ALA A 82 10.58 -2.03 -7.12
N TRP A 83 11.49 -2.19 -6.14
CA TRP A 83 11.31 -1.64 -4.80
C TRP A 83 11.23 -0.13 -4.79
N SER A 84 12.13 0.54 -5.52
CA SER A 84 12.19 2.00 -5.56
C SER A 84 10.88 2.58 -6.10
N ARG A 85 10.38 2.04 -7.21
CA ARG A 85 9.10 2.48 -7.81
C ARG A 85 7.88 2.15 -6.96
N PHE A 86 7.86 0.95 -6.36
CA PHE A 86 6.78 0.56 -5.46
C PHE A 86 6.71 1.52 -4.26
N LYS A 87 7.85 1.80 -3.64
CA LYS A 87 7.94 2.68 -2.48
C LYS A 87 7.51 4.11 -2.81
N GLU A 88 8.00 4.66 -3.91
CA GLU A 88 7.62 6.00 -4.40
C GLU A 88 6.11 6.09 -4.64
N GLY A 89 5.52 5.11 -5.34
CA GLY A 89 4.08 5.06 -5.58
C GLY A 89 3.25 5.00 -4.30
N MET A 90 3.62 4.13 -3.36
CA MET A 90 2.92 4.01 -2.07
C MET A 90 3.11 5.23 -1.18
N ALA A 91 4.29 5.87 -1.20
CA ALA A 91 4.53 7.12 -0.49
C ALA A 91 3.60 8.23 -1.02
N GLY A 92 3.44 8.35 -2.34
CA GLY A 92 2.48 9.27 -2.94
C GLY A 92 1.03 8.96 -2.57
N SER A 93 0.64 7.69 -2.45
CA SER A 93 -0.69 7.31 -1.99
C SER A 93 -0.92 7.67 -0.52
N LEU A 94 0.08 7.48 0.36
CA LEU A 94 0.02 7.90 1.76
C LEU A 94 -0.08 9.42 1.89
N GLU A 95 0.69 10.18 1.12
CA GLU A 95 0.63 11.63 1.10
C GLU A 95 -0.75 12.14 0.64
N LYS A 96 -1.35 11.51 -0.38
CA LYS A 96 -2.72 11.83 -0.80
C LYS A 96 -3.74 11.53 0.30
N ALA A 97 -3.60 10.42 1.02
CA ALA A 97 -4.49 10.08 2.13
C ALA A 97 -4.36 11.10 3.29
N ASP A 98 -3.13 11.49 3.65
CA ASP A 98 -2.84 12.54 4.63
C ASP A 98 -3.52 13.87 4.24
N SER A 99 -3.37 14.29 2.99
CA SER A 99 -3.94 15.56 2.49
C SER A 99 -5.49 15.62 2.54
N ARG A 100 -6.14 14.47 2.72
CA ARG A 100 -7.59 14.32 2.80
C ARG A 100 -8.08 13.99 4.22
N ASP A 101 -7.19 14.07 5.22
CA ASP A 101 -7.48 13.73 6.62
C ASP A 101 -7.91 12.25 6.82
N HIS A 102 -7.44 11.36 5.93
CA HIS A 102 -7.73 9.93 5.99
C HIS A 102 -6.69 9.13 6.80
N LEU A 103 -5.74 9.81 7.47
CA LEU A 103 -4.73 9.23 8.36
C LEU A 103 -4.88 9.71 9.81
N ASN A 104 -6.12 9.80 10.30
CA ASN A 104 -6.42 10.24 11.66
C ASN A 104 -6.02 9.18 12.72
N ALA A 105 -6.10 9.56 13.99
CA ALA A 105 -5.65 8.72 15.11
C ALA A 105 -6.36 7.37 15.22
N GLU A 106 -7.64 7.29 14.82
CA GLU A 106 -8.42 6.03 14.83
C GLU A 106 -7.90 5.06 13.77
N VAL A 107 -7.66 5.56 12.57
CA VAL A 107 -7.07 4.79 11.46
C VAL A 107 -5.68 4.27 11.84
N ILE A 108 -4.84 5.10 12.45
CA ILE A 108 -3.49 4.70 12.87
C ILE A 108 -3.54 3.65 13.99
N ASP A 109 -4.48 3.78 14.92
CA ASP A 109 -4.65 2.82 16.01
C ASP A 109 -5.07 1.44 15.50
N ASP A 110 -6.12 1.39 14.68
CA ASP A 110 -6.63 0.14 14.11
C ASP A 110 -5.57 -0.54 13.22
N PHE A 111 -4.91 0.21 12.34
CA PHE A 111 -3.87 -0.31 11.46
C PHE A 111 -2.70 -0.90 12.26
N SER A 112 -2.26 -0.20 13.31
CA SER A 112 -1.15 -0.65 14.15
C SER A 112 -1.52 -1.92 14.92
N SER A 113 -2.76 -2.01 15.40
CA SER A 113 -3.30 -3.19 16.09
C SER A 113 -3.40 -4.40 15.14
N GLU A 114 -4.07 -4.24 13.99
CA GLU A 114 -4.27 -5.30 12.98
C GLU A 114 -2.93 -5.83 12.45
N SER A 115 -1.96 -4.93 12.26
CA SER A 115 -0.66 -5.27 11.68
C SER A 115 0.42 -5.62 12.71
N HIS A 116 0.08 -5.62 14.00
CA HIS A 116 1.02 -5.83 15.11
C HIS A 116 2.24 -4.90 15.08
N LEU A 117 2.04 -3.64 14.68
CA LEU A 117 3.07 -2.61 14.64
C LEU A 117 2.99 -1.71 15.89
N ASP A 118 4.14 -1.17 16.27
CA ASP A 118 4.21 -0.16 17.33
C ASP A 118 3.51 1.13 16.88
N ARG A 119 2.32 1.39 17.45
CA ARG A 119 1.51 2.59 17.18
C ARG A 119 2.29 3.88 17.30
N SER A 120 3.14 4.00 18.33
CA SER A 120 3.91 5.24 18.56
C SER A 120 4.90 5.51 17.45
N LYS A 121 5.51 4.45 16.88
CA LYS A 121 6.41 4.56 15.73
C LYS A 121 5.65 4.88 14.46
N VAL A 122 4.52 4.21 14.20
CA VAL A 122 3.67 4.50 13.04
C VAL A 122 3.24 5.96 13.07
N GLN A 123 2.68 6.42 14.18
CA GLN A 123 2.27 7.82 14.37
C GLN A 123 3.42 8.79 14.15
N ALA A 124 4.61 8.51 14.72
CA ALA A 124 5.77 9.38 14.55
C ALA A 124 6.21 9.54 13.09
N TYR A 125 6.13 8.49 12.27
CA TYR A 125 6.42 8.61 10.84
C TYR A 125 5.34 9.40 10.10
N VAL A 126 4.06 9.22 10.47
CA VAL A 126 2.92 9.94 9.88
C VAL A 126 3.00 11.43 10.19
N ASP A 127 3.17 11.80 11.45
CA ASP A 127 3.29 13.20 11.90
C ASP A 127 4.44 13.95 11.20
N ARG A 128 5.53 13.24 10.93
CA ARG A 128 6.73 13.77 10.27
C ARG A 128 6.69 13.64 8.75
N LYS A 129 5.61 13.09 8.19
CA LYS A 129 5.44 12.81 6.75
C LYS A 129 6.57 11.98 6.15
N GLN A 130 7.14 11.08 6.95
CA GLN A 130 8.25 10.22 6.56
C GLN A 130 7.72 8.93 5.91
N TRP A 131 6.98 9.06 4.81
CA TRP A 131 6.24 7.96 4.19
C TRP A 131 7.12 6.79 3.76
N GLU A 132 8.24 7.09 3.10
CA GLU A 132 9.20 6.07 2.68
C GLU A 132 9.81 5.32 3.88
N ALA A 133 10.09 6.04 4.98
CA ALA A 133 10.63 5.45 6.20
C ALA A 133 9.58 4.58 6.91
N LEU A 134 8.31 4.98 6.88
CA LEU A 134 7.18 4.16 7.34
C LEU A 134 7.09 2.85 6.55
N ILE A 135 7.18 2.91 5.22
CA ILE A 135 7.16 1.72 4.36
C ILE A 135 8.37 0.81 4.65
N ASP A 136 9.56 1.39 4.86
CA ASP A 136 10.73 0.63 5.28
C ASP A 136 10.59 0.02 6.68
N PHE A 137 9.87 0.68 7.59
CA PHE A 137 9.55 0.16 8.92
C PHE A 137 8.61 -1.03 8.85
N MET A 138 7.54 -0.96 8.04
CA MET A 138 6.59 -2.07 7.83
C MET A 138 7.23 -3.34 7.24
N ARG A 139 8.37 -3.20 6.54
CA ARG A 139 9.08 -4.33 5.92
C ARG A 139 9.99 -5.09 6.91
N ARG A 140 10.42 -4.45 8.00
CA ARG A 140 11.35 -5.05 8.97
C ARG A 140 10.66 -6.12 9.82
#